data_AF-A0A376RJZ9-F1
#
_entry.id   AF-A0A376RJZ9-F1
#
_cell.length_a   1.000
_cell.length_b   1.000
_cell.length_c   1.000
_cell.angle_alpha   90.00
_cell.angle_beta   90.00
_cell.angle_gamma   90.00
#
_symmetry.space_group_name_H-M   'P 1'
#
loop_
_entity.id
_entity.type
_entity.pdbx_description
1 polymer ?
#
loop_
_entity_poly.entity_id
_entity_poly.type
_entity_poly.pdbx_seq_one_letter_code
_entity_poly.pdbx_strand_id
1 'polypeptide(L)' 'MLNVTDPASIESVLEKIRAEFGEVDILVNNAGITRDNLLMRMKDEEWNDIIETNLSSVFRLSKR' A
#
# COMPACT_ATOMS: atom_id res chain seq x y z
N MET A 1 -7.51 6.64 9.30
CA MET A 1 -7.65 5.38 8.54
C MET A 1 -6.49 5.33 7.55
N LEU A 2 -5.78 4.21 7.46
CA LEU A 2 -4.61 4.05 6.57
C LEU A 2 -5.06 3.88 5.12
N ASN A 3 -4.42 4.60 4.19
CA ASN A 3 -4.43 4.29 2.77
C ASN A 3 -3.00 3.92 2.33
N VAL A 4 -2.79 2.69 1.88
CA VAL A 4 -1.46 2.16 1.51
C VAL A 4 -0.92 2.74 0.19
N THR A 5 -1.74 3.46 -0.58
CA THR A 5 -1.31 4.17 -1.79
C THR A 5 -0.95 5.64 -1.53
N ASP A 6 -1.17 6.14 -0.32
CA ASP A 6 -0.85 7.52 0.05
C ASP A 6 0.37 7.57 1.00
N PRO A 7 1.53 8.10 0.54
CA PRO A 7 2.72 8.22 1.37
C PRO A 7 2.50 9.02 2.66
N ALA A 8 1.66 10.06 2.65
CA ALA A 8 1.39 10.87 3.83
C ALA A 8 0.53 10.11 4.86
N SER A 9 -0.44 9.31 4.37
CA SER A 9 -1.24 8.42 5.20
C SER A 9 -0.38 7.35 5.89
N ILE A 10 0.57 6.76 5.14
CA ILE A 10 1.52 5.78 5.69
C ILE A 10 2.35 6.40 6.81
N GLU A 11 2.99 7.55 6.57
CA GLU A 11 3.86 8.19 7.55
C GLU A 11 3.08 8.51 8.84
N SER A 12 1.91 9.13 8.71
CA SER A 12 1.08 9.48 9.87
C SER A 12 0.67 8.27 10.71
N VAL A 13 0.48 7.11 10.09
CA VAL A 13 0.11 5.87 10.81
C VAL A 13 1.33 5.23 11.44
N LEU A 14 2.47 5.18 10.74
CA LEU A 14 3.72 4.64 11.29
C LEU A 14 4.21 5.47 12.49
N GLU A 15 4.13 6.80 12.42
CA GLU A 15 4.45 7.68 13.56
C GLU A 15 3.58 7.38 14.78
N LYS A 16 2.27 7.17 14.57
CA LYS A 16 1.34 6.81 15.66
C LYS A 16 1.66 5.45 16.26
N ILE A 17 1.91 4.44 15.41
CA ILE A 17 2.30 3.10 15.88
C ILE A 17 3.59 3.17 16.69
N ARG A 18 4.60 3.90 16.19
CA ARG A 18 5.87 4.11 16.91
C ARG A 18 5.69 4.79 18.26
N ALA A 19 4.83 5.81 18.33
CA ALA A 19 4.56 6.52 19.57
C ALA A 19 3.84 5.66 20.63
N GLU A 20 2.96 4.76 20.20
CA GLU A 20 2.11 3.97 21.10
C GLU A 20 2.70 2.59 21.45
N PHE A 21 3.36 1.95 20.49
CA PHE A 21 3.81 0.55 20.58
C PHE A 21 5.31 0.35 20.35
N GLY A 22 6.03 1.38 19.87
CA GLY A 22 7.43 1.26 19.47
C GLY A 22 7.60 0.81 18.02
N GLU A 23 8.81 0.34 17.68
CA GLU A 23 9.14 -0.05 16.31
C GLU A 23 8.37 -1.29 15.82
N VAL A 24 8.24 -1.43 14.50
CA VAL A 24 7.54 -2.55 13.87
C VAL A 24 8.48 -3.73 13.68
N ASP A 25 8.28 -4.81 14.43
CA ASP A 25 9.06 -6.06 14.28
C ASP A 25 8.58 -6.92 13.10
N ILE A 26 7.28 -6.92 12.83
CA ILE A 26 6.64 -7.75 11.80
C ILE A 26 5.72 -6.89 10.95
N LEU A 27 6.04 -6.78 9.66
CA LEU A 27 5.19 -6.15 8.66
C LEU A 27 4.45 -7.20 7.83
N VAL A 28 3.11 -7.16 7.85
CA VAL A 28 2.25 -8.01 7.01
C VAL A 28 1.59 -7.16 5.93
N ASN A 29 2.11 -7.22 4.71
CA ASN A 29 1.54 -6.52 3.55
C ASN A 29 0.33 -7.29 2.99
N ASN A 30 -0.83 -7.14 3.65
CA ASN A 30 -2.07 -7.85 3.27
C ASN A 30 -3.03 -7.00 2.42
N ALA A 31 -2.85 -5.68 2.35
CA ALA A 31 -3.70 -4.83 1.53
C ALA A 31 -3.50 -5.16 0.05
N GLY A 32 -4.61 -5.36 -0.66
CA GLY A 32 -4.59 -5.68 -2.07
C GLY A 32 -5.95 -5.51 -2.71
N ILE A 33 -5.96 -5.24 -4.01
CA ILE A 33 -7.16 -5.13 -4.83
C ILE A 33 -7.05 -6.01 -6.08
N THR A 34 -8.15 -6.12 -6.80
CA THR A 34 -8.22 -6.78 -8.10
C THR A 34 -9.02 -5.91 -9.07
N ARG A 35 -8.55 -5.79 -10.31
CA ARG A 35 -9.28 -5.23 -11.46
C ARG A 35 -9.26 -6.25 -12.59
N ASP A 36 -10.26 -7.10 -12.61
CA ASP A 36 -10.34 -8.17 -13.59
C ASP A 36 -10.86 -7.64 -14.92
N ASN A 37 -10.01 -7.70 -15.94
CA ASN A 37 -10.36 -7.31 -17.30
C ASN A 37 -9.47 -8.06 -18.29
N LEU A 38 -9.92 -8.17 -19.54
CA LEU A 38 -9.03 -8.63 -20.60
C LEU A 38 -7.93 -7.58 -20.80
N LEU A 39 -6.68 -8.01 -20.97
CA LEU A 39 -5.54 -7.09 -21.10
C LEU A 39 -5.77 -6.03 -22.19
N MET A 40 -6.36 -6.42 -23.33
CA MET A 40 -6.66 -5.50 -24.45
C MET A 40 -7.74 -4.44 -24.14
N ARG A 41 -8.49 -4.61 -23.03
CA ARG A 41 -9.57 -3.73 -22.57
C ARG A 41 -9.25 -3.07 -21.23
N MET A 42 -8.14 -3.43 -20.61
CA MET A 42 -7.71 -2.87 -19.35
C MET A 42 -7.33 -1.42 -19.55
N LYS A 43 -7.89 -0.54 -18.74
CA LYS A 43 -7.51 0.87 -18.74
C LYS A 43 -6.21 1.07 -17.97
N ASP A 44 -5.47 2.11 -18.32
CA ASP A 44 -4.24 2.47 -17.61
C ASP A 44 -4.51 2.73 -16.13
N GLU A 45 -5.66 3.33 -15.78
CA GLU A 45 -6.03 3.55 -14.38
C GLU A 45 -6.28 2.26 -13.61
N GLU A 46 -6.88 1.25 -14.24
CA GLU A 46 -7.11 -0.07 -13.62
C GLU A 46 -5.79 -0.79 -13.36
N TRP A 47 -4.87 -0.73 -14.32
CA TRP A 47 -3.52 -1.25 -14.16
C TRP A 47 -2.76 -0.53 -13.05
N ASN A 48 -2.78 0.81 -13.07
CA ASN A 48 -2.08 1.64 -12.09
C ASN A 48 -2.63 1.43 -10.68
N ASP A 49 -3.96 1.32 -10.51
CA ASP A 49 -4.60 0.98 -9.23
C ASP A 49 -4.01 -0.32 -8.63
N ILE A 50 -3.89 -1.37 -9.46
CA ILE A 50 -3.33 -2.67 -9.04
C ILE A 50 -1.87 -2.51 -8.65
N ILE A 51 -1.05 -1.93 -9.52
CA ILE A 51 0.40 -1.80 -9.27
C ILE A 51 0.64 -0.95 -8.01
N GLU A 52 -0.07 0.16 -7.88
CA GLU A 52 0.10 1.08 -6.78
C GLU A 52 -0.28 0.44 -5.44
N THR A 53 -1.38 -0.32 -5.40
CA THR A 53 -1.87 -0.97 -4.18
C THR A 53 -1.14 -2.27 -3.85
N ASN A 54 -0.89 -3.14 -4.83
CA ASN A 54 -0.42 -4.50 -4.57
C ASN A 54 1.11 -4.64 -4.65
N LEU A 55 1.82 -3.68 -5.26
CA LEU A 55 3.27 -3.75 -5.46
C LEU A 55 4.01 -2.52 -4.92
N SER A 56 3.66 -1.32 -5.38
CA SER A 56 4.34 -0.09 -4.95
C SER A 56 4.20 0.14 -3.45
N SER A 57 3.00 -0.09 -2.89
CA SER A 57 2.76 0.04 -1.45
C SER A 57 3.67 -0.86 -0.61
N VAL A 58 3.86 -2.11 -1.04
CA VAL A 58 4.71 -3.12 -0.38
C VAL A 58 6.14 -2.62 -0.30
N PHE A 59 6.66 -2.08 -1.41
CA PHE A 59 8.00 -1.49 -1.44
C PHE A 59 8.13 -0.30 -0.48
N ARG A 60 7.15 0.62 -0.48
CA ARG A 60 7.20 1.82 0.37
C ARG A 60 7.16 1.47 1.85
N LEU A 61 6.30 0.53 2.25
CA LEU A 61 6.18 0.09 3.65
C LEU A 61 7.39 -0.73 4.10
N SER A 62 7.99 -1.53 3.22
CA SER A 62 9.12 -2.41 3.57
C SER A 62 10.49 -1.71 3.57
N LYS A 63 10.61 -0.56 2.89
CA LYS A 63 11.87 0.22 2.85
C LYS A 63 12.05 1.09 4.10
N ARG A 64 10.98 1.32 4.86
CA ARG A 64 10.92 2.18 6.05
C ARG A 64 11.30 1.40 7.30
#